data_AF-A0A8H7XPK4-F1
#
_entry.id   AF-A0A8H7XPK4-F1
#
_cell.length_a   1.000
_cell.length_b   1.000
_cell.length_c   1.000
_cell.angle_alpha   90.00
_cell.angle_beta   90.00
_cell.angle_gamma   90.00
#
_symmetry.space_group_name_H-M   'P 1'
#
loop_
_entity.id
_entity.type
_entity.pdbx_description
1 polymer ?
#
loop_
_entity_poly.entity_id
_entity_poly.type
_entity_poly.pdbx_seq_one_letter_code
_entity_poly.pdbx_strand_id
1 'polypeptide(L)'
;MRIVPIGLLYWRDEALARDYARRSSRATHPSPLCLEMCEMWTGAIATIMAESTRAPKPSAKRFSKLDLLHYISSFPYKTITLRDALAIPSRIRPAPEDDVDREAWYWQHHPLLRLIADTQRPGTVSTKTKGFAYTIPPVKQLPSTGYVLDSAVAALYCFFATSTFEDGALLAVNLGDDADTVGAIFAGLAACWYSAEEGDGDRVFWTTRVKSWCEDLVRRDIIDTVAKDLAAMEYEFNL
;
A
#
# COMPACT_ATOMS: atom_id res chain seq x y z
N MET A 1 -10.79 -2.28 2.87
CA MET A 1 -10.57 -3.54 2.12
C MET A 1 -11.25 -3.68 0.74
N ARG A 2 -12.20 -2.83 0.30
CA ARG A 2 -12.95 -3.06 -0.96
C ARG A 2 -12.84 -1.98 -2.04
N ILE A 3 -11.84 -1.11 -1.95
CA ILE A 3 -11.73 0.09 -2.81
C ILE A 3 -10.88 -0.11 -4.06
N VAL A 4 -10.12 -1.22 -4.16
CA VAL A 4 -9.20 -1.49 -5.27
C VAL A 4 -9.86 -1.34 -6.64
N PRO A 5 -11.07 -1.86 -6.91
CA PRO A 5 -11.72 -1.67 -8.21
C PRO A 5 -11.90 -0.21 -8.62
N ILE A 6 -12.13 0.70 -7.66
CA ILE A 6 -12.30 2.14 -7.93
C ILE A 6 -10.96 2.74 -8.39
N GLY A 7 -9.87 2.40 -7.70
CA GLY A 7 -8.53 2.87 -8.08
C GLY A 7 -8.12 2.35 -9.46
N LEU A 8 -8.38 1.07 -9.74
CA LEU A 8 -8.07 0.46 -11.05
C LEU A 8 -8.91 1.03 -12.20
N LEU A 9 -10.14 1.49 -11.92
CA LEU A 9 -11.02 2.01 -12.96
C LEU A 9 -10.75 3.49 -13.26
N TYR A 10 -10.53 4.29 -12.21
CA TYR A 10 -10.47 5.75 -12.31
C TYR A 10 -9.05 6.31 -12.18
N TRP A 11 -7.98 5.50 -12.21
CA TRP A 11 -6.61 5.97 -11.97
C TRP A 11 -6.14 7.14 -12.87
N ARG A 12 -6.73 7.30 -14.06
CA ARG A 12 -6.42 8.40 -14.99
C ARG A 12 -6.89 9.76 -14.47
N ASP A 13 -7.84 9.79 -13.54
CA ASP A 13 -8.31 10.97 -12.83
C ASP A 13 -8.32 10.67 -11.31
N GLU A 14 -7.21 11.00 -10.66
CA GLU A 14 -6.98 10.74 -9.24
C GLU A 14 -8.02 11.45 -8.34
N ALA A 15 -8.50 12.64 -8.73
CA ALA A 15 -9.51 13.36 -7.97
C ALA A 15 -10.87 12.67 -8.05
N LEU A 16 -11.26 12.22 -9.25
CA LEU A 16 -12.49 11.45 -9.47
C LEU A 16 -12.46 10.10 -8.76
N ALA A 17 -11.31 9.40 -8.81
CA ALA A 17 -11.11 8.14 -8.09
C ALA A 17 -11.33 8.31 -6.57
N ARG A 18 -10.80 9.40 -6.00
CA ARG A 18 -10.99 9.73 -4.58
C ARG A 18 -12.45 10.04 -4.25
N ASP A 19 -13.16 10.82 -5.07
CA ASP A 19 -14.59 11.09 -4.86
C ASP A 19 -15.41 9.79 -4.84
N TYR A 20 -15.20 8.90 -5.82
CA TYR A 20 -15.89 7.62 -5.87
C TYR A 20 -15.53 6.71 -4.68
N ALA A 21 -14.28 6.73 -4.22
CA ALA A 21 -13.87 5.98 -3.04
C ALA A 21 -14.58 6.47 -1.77
N ARG A 22 -14.66 7.80 -1.57
CA ARG A 22 -15.45 8.41 -0.48
C ARG A 22 -16.92 7.99 -0.56
N ARG A 23 -17.52 8.06 -1.75
CA ARG A 23 -18.93 7.69 -1.97
C ARG A 23 -19.19 6.22 -1.67
N SER A 24 -18.31 5.32 -2.11
CA SER A 24 -18.38 3.88 -1.85
C SER A 24 -18.22 3.54 -0.36
N SER A 25 -17.29 4.21 0.32
CA SER A 25 -17.10 4.06 1.77
C SER A 25 -18.34 4.50 2.53
N ARG A 26 -18.93 5.65 2.20
CA ARG A 26 -20.12 6.23 2.85
C ARG A 26 -21.34 5.31 2.87
N ALA A 27 -21.46 4.38 1.93
CA ALA A 27 -22.58 3.44 1.88
C ALA A 27 -22.69 2.55 3.13
N THR A 28 -21.55 2.19 3.77
CA THR A 28 -21.56 1.35 4.98
C THR A 28 -20.61 1.82 6.08
N HIS A 29 -19.67 2.72 5.79
CA HIS A 29 -18.67 3.25 6.71
C HIS A 29 -18.57 4.78 6.61
N PRO A 30 -19.58 5.52 7.10
CA PRO A 30 -19.65 6.98 6.94
C PRO A 30 -18.74 7.78 7.88
N SER A 31 -17.93 7.12 8.73
CA SER A 31 -17.06 7.84 9.66
C SER A 31 -15.98 8.64 8.91
N PRO A 32 -15.63 9.86 9.33
CA PRO A 32 -14.63 10.69 8.65
C PRO A 32 -13.31 9.96 8.39
N LEU A 33 -12.88 9.16 9.36
CA LEU A 33 -11.64 8.39 9.30
C LEU A 33 -11.70 7.30 8.21
N CYS A 34 -12.81 6.57 8.07
CA CYS A 34 -13.00 5.61 6.98
C CYS A 34 -13.09 6.28 5.61
N LEU A 35 -13.78 7.42 5.51
CA LEU A 35 -13.93 8.15 4.25
C LEU A 35 -12.57 8.65 3.75
N GLU A 36 -11.82 9.33 4.61
CA GLU A 36 -10.54 9.94 4.30
C GLU A 36 -9.45 8.90 4.05
N MET A 37 -9.43 7.79 4.81
CA MET A 37 -8.55 6.66 4.52
C MET A 37 -8.83 6.06 3.13
N CYS A 38 -10.10 5.88 2.75
CA CYS A 38 -10.45 5.35 1.43
C CYS A 38 -10.02 6.30 0.30
N GLU A 39 -10.14 7.61 0.48
CA GLU A 39 -9.63 8.60 -0.47
C GLU A 39 -8.11 8.48 -0.64
N MET A 40 -7.36 8.60 0.46
CA MET A 40 -5.91 8.54 0.42
C MET A 40 -5.41 7.24 -0.21
N TRP A 41 -5.99 6.11 0.20
CA TRP A 41 -5.56 4.81 -0.27
C TRP A 41 -5.88 4.59 -1.76
N THR A 42 -7.03 5.08 -2.23
CA THR A 42 -7.40 5.01 -3.65
C THR A 42 -6.51 5.92 -4.49
N GLY A 43 -6.18 7.11 -4.00
CA GLY A 43 -5.26 8.02 -4.68
C GLY A 43 -3.83 7.49 -4.72
N ALA A 44 -3.39 6.75 -3.70
CA ALA A 44 -2.13 6.00 -3.72
C ALA A 44 -2.13 4.92 -4.83
N ILE A 45 -3.21 4.13 -4.95
CA ILE A 45 -3.38 3.17 -6.05
C ILE A 45 -3.34 3.88 -7.41
N ALA A 46 -4.09 4.98 -7.56
CA ALA A 46 -4.12 5.76 -8.81
C ALA A 46 -2.73 6.28 -9.19
N THR A 47 -1.95 6.73 -8.22
CA THR A 47 -0.57 7.20 -8.42
C THR A 47 0.33 6.06 -8.90
N ILE A 48 0.26 4.88 -8.28
CA ILE A 48 1.01 3.70 -8.72
C ILE A 48 0.65 3.32 -10.15
N MET A 49 -0.65 3.26 -10.48
CA MET A 49 -1.12 2.91 -11.81
C MET A 49 -0.68 3.94 -12.86
N ALA A 50 -0.76 5.23 -12.54
CA ALA A 50 -0.31 6.30 -13.43
C ALA A 50 1.19 6.22 -13.72
N GLU A 51 2.02 5.95 -12.71
CA GLU A 51 3.47 5.84 -12.91
C GLU A 51 3.87 4.54 -13.61
N SER A 52 3.14 3.45 -13.40
CA SER A 52 3.42 2.14 -14.00
C SER A 52 3.00 2.04 -15.48
N THR A 53 2.05 2.88 -15.91
CA THR A 53 1.53 2.88 -17.29
C THR A 53 2.14 3.97 -18.17
N ARG A 54 2.89 4.91 -17.60
CA ARG A 54 3.61 5.93 -18.36
C ARG A 54 4.71 5.29 -19.21
N ALA A 55 4.83 5.75 -20.46
CA ALA A 55 5.93 5.35 -21.31
C ALA A 55 7.28 5.69 -20.63
N PRO A 56 8.23 4.74 -20.55
CA PRO A 56 9.51 4.98 -19.90
C PRO A 56 10.25 6.11 -20.62
N LYS A 57 10.61 7.15 -19.87
CA LYS A 57 11.47 8.23 -20.36
C LYS A 57 12.92 7.91 -19.98
N PRO A 58 13.88 7.88 -20.92
CA PRO A 58 15.26 7.43 -20.67
C PRO A 58 16.00 8.17 -19.54
N SER A 59 15.60 9.40 -19.23
CA SER A 59 16.23 10.26 -18.21
C SER A 59 15.35 10.51 -16.98
N ALA A 60 14.14 9.97 -16.93
CA ALA A 60 13.26 10.18 -15.78
C ALA A 60 13.64 9.24 -14.63
N LYS A 61 13.69 9.80 -13.41
CA LYS A 61 13.80 9.01 -12.19
C LYS A 61 12.65 8.02 -12.12
N ARG A 62 12.97 6.77 -11.80
CA ARG A 62 11.98 5.70 -11.61
C ARG A 62 11.18 5.94 -10.32
N PHE A 63 9.87 5.76 -10.38
CA PHE A 63 8.98 5.85 -9.22
C PHE A 63 9.37 4.84 -8.13
N SER A 64 9.65 5.35 -6.94
CA SER A 64 10.16 4.60 -5.78
C SER A 64 9.12 4.50 -4.66
N LYS A 65 9.32 3.55 -3.72
CA LYS A 65 8.46 3.48 -2.52
C LYS A 65 8.51 4.79 -1.73
N LEU A 66 9.65 5.47 -1.72
CA LEU A 66 9.77 6.78 -1.07
C LEU A 66 8.87 7.84 -1.71
N ASP A 67 8.75 7.85 -3.04
CA ASP A 67 7.85 8.78 -3.74
C ASP A 67 6.37 8.49 -3.40
N LEU A 68 5.99 7.20 -3.31
CA LEU A 68 4.67 6.80 -2.85
C LEU A 68 4.43 7.18 -1.37
N LEU A 69 5.42 6.99 -0.50
CA LEU A 69 5.34 7.42 0.89
C LEU A 69 5.19 8.93 0.98
N HIS A 70 5.91 9.69 0.16
CA HIS A 70 5.78 11.14 0.09
C HIS A 70 4.36 11.57 -0.30
N TYR A 71 3.72 10.89 -1.26
CA TYR A 71 2.31 11.11 -1.58
C TYR A 71 1.41 10.86 -0.36
N ILE A 72 1.57 9.71 0.31
CA ILE A 72 0.78 9.34 1.50
C ILE A 72 0.98 10.37 2.62
N SER A 73 2.21 10.81 2.87
CA SER A 73 2.51 11.79 3.92
C SER A 73 2.02 13.20 3.60
N SER A 74 1.96 13.56 2.33
CA SER A 74 1.54 14.89 1.87
C SER A 74 0.03 14.99 1.62
N PHE A 75 -0.70 13.88 1.76
CA PHE A 75 -2.15 13.86 1.60
C PHE A 75 -2.80 14.90 2.55
N PRO A 76 -3.80 15.67 2.10
CA PRO A 76 -4.39 16.76 2.87
C PRO A 76 -5.34 16.25 3.96
N TYR A 77 -4.78 15.58 4.97
CA TYR A 77 -5.54 14.98 6.05
C TYR A 77 -6.31 16.04 6.85
N LYS A 78 -7.62 15.84 6.99
CA LYS A 78 -8.51 16.62 7.86
C LYS A 78 -8.59 15.99 9.25
N THR A 79 -8.46 14.66 9.33
CA THR A 79 -8.50 13.91 10.57
C THR A 79 -7.13 13.90 11.23
N ILE A 80 -7.01 14.49 12.42
CA ILE A 80 -5.72 14.59 13.14
C ILE A 80 -5.10 13.21 13.40
N THR A 81 -5.91 12.21 13.71
CA THR A 81 -5.45 10.84 13.95
C THR A 81 -4.77 10.23 12.72
N LEU A 82 -5.30 10.46 11.51
CA LEU A 82 -4.66 9.99 10.28
C LEU A 82 -3.38 10.77 10.00
N ARG A 83 -3.43 12.09 10.16
CA ARG A 83 -2.27 12.97 9.98
C ARG A 83 -1.11 12.55 10.89
N ASP A 84 -1.37 12.31 12.17
CA ASP A 84 -0.34 11.95 13.14
C ASP A 84 0.28 10.57 12.87
N ALA A 85 -0.49 9.65 12.28
CA ALA A 85 -0.02 8.30 11.96
C ALA A 85 0.72 8.21 10.62
N LEU A 86 0.29 8.98 9.61
CA LEU A 86 0.72 8.81 8.21
C LEU A 86 1.49 9.98 7.62
N ALA A 87 1.49 11.15 8.27
CA ALA A 87 2.24 12.31 7.81
C ALA A 87 3.45 12.59 8.68
N ILE A 88 4.36 13.42 8.15
CA ILE A 88 5.43 13.98 8.96
C ILE A 88 4.82 14.95 10.00
N PRO A 89 5.21 14.87 11.28
CA PRO A 89 4.74 15.82 12.28
C PRO A 89 5.05 17.27 11.89
N SER A 90 4.06 18.17 12.03
CA SER A 90 4.12 19.57 11.55
C SER A 90 5.29 20.40 12.11
N ARG A 91 5.86 19.98 13.25
CA ARG A 91 7.01 20.62 13.90
C ARG A 91 8.37 20.30 13.25
N ILE A 92 8.42 19.31 12.36
CA ILE A 92 9.67 18.92 11.69
C ILE A 92 9.85 19.81 10.46
N ARG A 93 11.10 20.24 10.20
CA ARG A 93 11.45 21.03 9.01
C ARG A 93 11.15 20.25 7.73
N PRO A 94 10.85 20.91 6.59
CA PRO A 94 10.64 20.22 5.32
C PRO A 94 11.81 19.30 4.94
N ALA A 95 11.49 18.23 4.21
CA ALA A 95 12.49 17.31 3.70
C ALA A 95 13.48 18.03 2.76
N PRO A 96 14.77 17.62 2.74
CA PRO A 96 15.74 18.08 1.75
C PRO A 96 15.29 17.81 0.30
N GLU A 97 15.78 18.62 -0.64
CA GLU A 97 15.51 18.42 -2.07
C GLU A 97 16.31 17.23 -2.64
N ASP A 98 17.53 17.01 -2.16
CA ASP A 98 18.36 15.87 -2.56
C ASP A 98 17.70 14.53 -2.21
N ASP A 99 17.79 13.55 -3.10
CA ASP A 99 17.12 12.25 -2.97
C ASP A 99 17.66 11.40 -1.80
N VAL A 100 18.98 11.34 -1.64
CA VAL A 100 19.64 10.50 -0.62
C VAL A 100 19.39 11.09 0.76
N ASP A 101 19.57 12.41 0.89
CA ASP A 101 19.31 13.11 2.14
C ASP A 101 17.82 13.05 2.51
N ARG A 102 16.92 13.10 1.52
CA ARG A 102 15.48 12.96 1.72
C ARG A 102 15.10 11.57 2.22
N GLU A 103 15.67 10.50 1.65
CA GLU A 103 15.40 9.14 2.12
C GLU A 103 15.80 8.99 3.59
N ALA A 104 17.03 9.36 3.93
CA ALA A 104 17.53 9.31 5.31
C ALA A 104 16.66 10.14 6.25
N TRP A 105 16.24 11.33 5.82
CA TRP A 105 15.34 12.21 6.56
C TRP A 105 13.98 11.55 6.82
N TYR A 106 13.40 10.86 5.84
CA TYR A 106 12.13 10.13 6.01
C TYR A 106 12.27 9.00 7.04
N TRP A 107 13.35 8.21 6.98
CA TRP A 107 13.63 7.18 7.98
C TRP A 107 13.77 7.74 9.40
N GLN A 108 14.29 8.96 9.54
CA GLN A 108 14.45 9.61 10.83
C GLN A 108 13.15 10.20 11.39
N HIS A 109 12.21 10.62 10.53
CA HIS A 109 11.09 11.47 10.95
C HIS A 109 9.70 10.90 10.68
N HIS A 110 9.54 9.97 9.75
CA HIS A 110 8.24 9.40 9.41
C HIS A 110 7.81 8.35 10.44
N PRO A 111 6.60 8.46 11.04
CA PRO A 111 6.14 7.53 12.07
C PRO A 111 6.23 6.05 11.65
N LEU A 112 5.77 5.74 10.44
CA LEU A 112 5.81 4.38 9.89
C LEU A 112 7.24 3.84 9.71
N LEU A 113 8.15 4.62 9.12
CA LEU A 113 9.52 4.17 8.85
C LEU A 113 10.31 4.01 10.14
N ARG A 114 10.07 4.88 11.12
CA ARG A 114 10.62 4.72 12.47
C ARG A 114 10.15 3.44 13.14
N LEU A 115 8.84 3.14 13.03
CA LEU A 115 8.30 1.88 13.53
C LEU A 115 8.99 0.68 12.87
N ILE A 116 9.18 0.70 11.54
CA ILE A 116 9.90 -0.35 10.80
C ILE A 116 11.35 -0.46 11.31
N ALA A 117 12.08 0.65 11.41
CA ALA A 117 13.46 0.67 11.90
C ALA A 117 13.60 0.14 13.34
N ASP A 118 12.60 0.40 14.19
CA ASP A 118 12.60 -0.08 15.57
C ASP A 118 12.30 -1.59 15.69
N THR A 119 11.60 -2.17 14.71
CA THR A 119 11.07 -3.53 14.80
C THR A 119 11.77 -4.53 13.88
N GLN A 120 12.34 -4.12 12.75
CA GLN A 120 13.01 -4.98 11.77
C GLN A 120 14.55 -4.95 11.90
N ARG A 121 15.07 -4.85 13.12
CA ARG A 121 16.52 -4.70 13.34
C ARG A 121 17.30 -5.95 12.89
N PRO A 122 18.49 -5.79 12.28
CA PRO A 122 19.32 -6.94 11.92
C PRO A 122 19.62 -7.82 13.14
N GLY A 123 19.34 -9.12 13.03
CA GLY A 123 19.60 -10.11 14.10
C GLY A 123 18.42 -10.43 15.03
N THR A 124 17.25 -9.78 14.90
CA THR A 124 16.04 -10.14 15.67
C THR A 124 15.17 -11.20 15.00
N VAL A 125 15.49 -11.58 13.76
CA VAL A 125 14.77 -12.62 13.01
C VAL A 125 14.91 -13.95 13.74
N SER A 126 13.78 -14.51 14.19
CA SER A 126 13.75 -15.81 14.86
C SER A 126 14.32 -16.89 13.93
N THR A 127 15.45 -17.46 14.31
CA THR A 127 16.13 -18.57 13.59
C THR A 127 15.30 -19.86 13.53
N LYS A 128 14.12 -19.90 14.17
CA LYS A 128 13.22 -21.06 14.21
C LYS A 128 12.38 -21.23 12.95
N THR A 129 12.16 -20.17 12.17
CA THR A 129 11.31 -20.22 10.97
C THR A 129 12.19 -20.22 9.72
N LYS A 130 12.50 -21.40 9.18
CA LYS A 130 13.14 -21.50 7.86
C LYS A 130 12.24 -20.80 6.83
N GLY A 131 12.72 -19.73 6.21
CA GLY A 131 12.04 -19.06 5.09
C GLY A 131 11.17 -17.85 5.43
N PHE A 132 11.18 -17.31 6.65
CA PHE A 132 10.53 -16.03 6.96
C PHE A 132 11.51 -15.08 7.64
N ALA A 133 11.98 -14.07 6.90
CA ALA A 133 13.10 -13.21 7.28
C ALA A 133 12.69 -11.94 8.06
N TYR A 134 11.44 -11.82 8.50
CA TYR A 134 10.92 -10.61 9.12
C TYR A 134 10.52 -10.84 10.58
N THR A 135 10.68 -9.81 11.40
CA THR A 135 10.20 -9.81 12.78
C THR A 135 8.72 -9.45 12.79
N ILE A 136 7.91 -10.12 13.60
CA ILE A 136 6.51 -9.75 13.83
C ILE A 136 6.50 -8.75 14.99
N PRO A 137 6.10 -7.47 14.78
CA PRO A 137 6.05 -6.50 15.86
C PRO A 137 5.03 -6.91 16.94
N PRO A 138 5.26 -6.57 18.21
CA PRO A 138 4.24 -6.76 19.25
C PRO A 138 2.97 -5.97 18.93
N VAL A 139 1.79 -6.54 19.24
CA VAL A 139 0.46 -5.91 19.05
C VAL A 139 0.37 -4.49 19.64
N LYS A 140 1.09 -4.23 20.74
CA LYS A 140 1.14 -2.89 21.36
C LYS A 140 1.81 -1.83 20.48
N GLN A 141 2.75 -2.24 19.61
CA GLN A 141 3.46 -1.35 18.69
C GLN A 141 2.78 -1.28 17.32
N LEU A 142 2.26 -2.41 16.83
CA LEU A 142 1.53 -2.50 15.58
C LEU A 142 0.26 -3.34 15.78
N PRO A 143 -0.86 -2.72 16.17
CA PRO A 143 -2.14 -3.41 16.21
C PRO A 143 -2.62 -3.73 14.78
N SER A 144 -3.27 -4.88 14.61
CA SER A 144 -3.89 -5.34 13.36
C SER A 144 -5.38 -5.64 13.56
N THR A 145 -6.06 -4.79 14.33
CA THR A 145 -7.48 -4.93 14.65
C THR A 145 -8.38 -4.49 13.49
N GLY A 146 -9.70 -4.68 13.63
CA GLY A 146 -10.70 -4.15 12.70
C GLY A 146 -10.92 -2.63 12.75
N TYR A 147 -10.12 -1.91 13.54
CA TYR A 147 -10.09 -0.45 13.45
C TYR A 147 -9.34 -0.02 12.19
N VAL A 148 -10.01 0.73 11.31
CA VAL A 148 -9.48 1.14 9.98
C VAL A 148 -8.08 1.77 10.01
N LEU A 149 -7.70 2.48 11.09
CA LEU A 149 -6.35 3.01 11.23
C LEU A 149 -5.34 1.87 11.43
N ASP A 150 -5.62 0.97 12.36
CA ASP A 150 -4.77 -0.18 12.68
C ASP A 150 -4.56 -1.02 11.42
N SER A 151 -5.64 -1.39 10.72
CA SER A 151 -5.54 -2.23 9.53
C SER A 151 -4.78 -1.55 8.39
N ALA A 152 -4.97 -0.24 8.18
CA ALA A 152 -4.28 0.51 7.15
C ALA A 152 -2.78 0.69 7.47
N VAL A 153 -2.44 1.04 8.71
CA VAL A 153 -1.05 1.18 9.16
C VAL A 153 -0.34 -0.16 9.12
N ALA A 154 -0.98 -1.25 9.53
CA ALA A 154 -0.47 -2.61 9.42
C ALA A 154 -0.18 -3.01 7.96
N ALA A 155 -1.11 -2.72 7.04
CA ALA A 155 -0.90 -3.00 5.62
C ALA A 155 0.24 -2.18 5.01
N LEU A 156 0.33 -0.87 5.33
CA LEU A 156 1.46 -0.04 4.88
C LEU A 156 2.78 -0.53 5.50
N TYR A 157 2.78 -0.90 6.78
CA TYR A 157 3.96 -1.45 7.44
C TYR A 157 4.48 -2.67 6.69
N CYS A 158 3.60 -3.62 6.36
CA CYS A 158 3.98 -4.81 5.59
C CYS A 158 4.52 -4.43 4.21
N PHE A 159 3.86 -3.48 3.53
CA PHE A 159 4.32 -3.00 2.23
C PHE A 159 5.69 -2.31 2.27
N PHE A 160 5.96 -1.45 3.24
CA PHE A 160 7.22 -0.70 3.30
C PHE A 160 8.36 -1.50 3.93
N ALA A 161 8.07 -2.50 4.76
CA ALA A 161 9.08 -3.34 5.39
C ALA A 161 9.64 -4.44 4.47
N THR A 162 8.87 -4.87 3.46
CA THR A 162 9.27 -6.00 2.61
C THR A 162 9.63 -5.58 1.19
N SER A 163 10.37 -6.44 0.49
CA SER A 163 10.76 -6.21 -0.91
C SER A 163 9.91 -6.96 -1.91
N THR A 164 9.25 -8.07 -1.53
CA THR A 164 8.42 -8.88 -2.44
C THR A 164 6.96 -8.92 -2.00
N PHE A 165 6.06 -9.24 -2.95
CA PHE A 165 4.65 -9.48 -2.63
C PHE A 165 4.48 -10.66 -1.66
N GLU A 166 5.20 -11.76 -1.90
CA GLU A 166 5.15 -12.96 -1.06
C GLU A 166 5.49 -12.62 0.40
N ASP A 167 6.61 -11.93 0.63
CA ASP A 167 7.06 -11.57 1.97
C ASP A 167 6.06 -10.66 2.68
N GLY A 168 5.55 -9.65 1.98
CA GLY A 168 4.60 -8.71 2.56
C GLY A 168 3.25 -9.37 2.86
N ALA A 169 2.79 -10.29 2.00
CA ALA A 169 1.57 -11.05 2.23
C ALA A 169 1.71 -11.98 3.44
N LEU A 170 2.85 -12.67 3.56
CA LEU A 170 3.16 -13.50 4.73
C LEU A 170 3.25 -12.68 6.00
N LEU A 171 3.90 -11.51 5.95
CA LEU A 171 3.99 -10.63 7.12
C LEU A 171 2.59 -10.14 7.54
N ALA A 172 1.76 -9.69 6.59
CA ALA A 172 0.41 -9.21 6.83
C ALA A 172 -0.47 -10.25 7.54
N VAL A 173 -0.50 -11.50 7.05
CA VAL A 173 -1.33 -12.54 7.67
C VAL A 173 -0.77 -13.02 9.02
N ASN A 174 0.55 -12.99 9.21
CA ASN A 174 1.19 -13.39 10.46
C ASN A 174 1.12 -12.30 11.56
N LEU A 175 0.66 -11.08 11.27
CA LEU A 175 0.30 -10.12 12.31
C LEU A 175 -0.88 -10.63 13.18
N GLY A 176 -1.74 -11.48 12.61
CA GLY A 176 -2.92 -12.03 13.28
C GLY A 176 -4.04 -11.00 13.49
N ASP A 177 -4.95 -11.31 14.40
CA ASP A 177 -6.17 -10.53 14.67
C ASP A 177 -7.06 -10.41 13.42
N ASP A 178 -7.27 -9.22 12.84
CA ASP A 178 -8.05 -9.01 11.61
C ASP A 178 -7.19 -9.25 10.34
N ALA A 179 -6.60 -10.45 10.29
CA ALA A 179 -5.59 -10.83 9.29
C ALA A 179 -6.14 -10.86 7.85
N ASP A 180 -7.42 -11.21 7.68
CA ASP A 180 -8.09 -11.20 6.37
C ASP A 180 -8.25 -9.76 5.85
N THR A 181 -8.66 -8.82 6.69
CA THR A 181 -8.77 -7.40 6.32
C THR A 181 -7.40 -6.81 5.99
N VAL A 182 -6.39 -7.02 6.86
CA VAL A 182 -5.02 -6.50 6.64
C VAL A 182 -4.41 -7.11 5.39
N GLY A 183 -4.53 -8.43 5.21
CA GLY A 183 -4.06 -9.14 4.03
C GLY A 183 -4.70 -8.60 2.74
N ALA A 184 -6.02 -8.39 2.73
CA ALA A 184 -6.73 -7.84 1.57
C ALA A 184 -6.32 -6.40 1.25
N ILE A 185 -6.15 -5.55 2.27
CA ILE A 185 -5.72 -4.14 2.09
C ILE A 185 -4.28 -4.08 1.56
N PHE A 186 -3.37 -4.86 2.16
CA PHE A 186 -1.99 -4.99 1.70
C PHE A 186 -1.95 -5.46 0.24
N ALA A 187 -2.63 -6.57 -0.06
CA ALA A 187 -2.56 -7.20 -1.37
C ALA A 187 -3.04 -6.28 -2.49
N GLY A 188 -4.10 -5.51 -2.25
CA GLY A 188 -4.63 -4.55 -3.21
C GLY A 188 -3.63 -3.48 -3.65
N LEU A 189 -2.91 -2.88 -2.69
CA LEU A 189 -1.88 -1.87 -2.98
C LEU A 189 -0.63 -2.52 -3.58
N ALA A 190 -0.17 -3.61 -2.95
CA ALA A 190 1.06 -4.30 -3.31
C ALA A 190 0.98 -4.92 -4.71
N ALA A 191 -0.17 -5.47 -5.11
CA ALA A 191 -0.36 -6.00 -6.45
C ALA A 191 -0.16 -4.92 -7.52
N CYS A 192 -0.76 -3.74 -7.36
CA CYS A 192 -0.57 -2.63 -8.29
C CYS A 192 0.91 -2.21 -8.41
N TRP A 193 1.67 -2.31 -7.31
CA TRP A 193 3.08 -1.93 -7.26
C TRP A 193 4.02 -2.96 -7.91
N TYR A 194 3.84 -4.23 -7.57
CA TYR A 194 4.73 -5.32 -7.97
C TYR A 194 4.37 -5.90 -9.33
N SER A 195 3.13 -5.75 -9.81
CA SER A 195 2.73 -6.20 -11.15
C SER A 195 3.25 -5.32 -12.28
N ALA A 196 3.84 -4.17 -11.96
CA ALA A 196 4.36 -3.22 -12.94
C ALA A 196 5.56 -3.75 -13.75
N GLU A 197 6.17 -4.87 -13.35
CA GLU A 197 7.29 -5.49 -14.06
C GLU A 197 7.15 -7.02 -14.12
N GLU A 198 7.08 -7.56 -15.34
CA GLU A 198 7.33 -8.98 -15.58
C GLU A 198 8.85 -9.18 -15.72
N GLY A 199 9.52 -9.65 -14.67
CA GLY A 199 10.97 -9.87 -14.73
C GLY A 199 11.61 -10.34 -13.42
N ASP A 200 12.82 -10.89 -13.55
CA ASP A 200 13.69 -11.31 -12.45
C ASP A 200 14.41 -10.06 -11.88
N GLY A 201 14.13 -9.71 -10.61
CA GLY A 201 14.62 -8.50 -9.94
C GLY A 201 13.93 -8.24 -8.59
N ASP A 202 14.25 -7.15 -7.89
CA ASP A 202 13.74 -6.83 -6.53
C ASP A 202 12.22 -6.60 -6.41
N ARG A 203 11.46 -6.73 -7.50
CA ARG A 203 9.99 -6.56 -7.55
C ARG A 203 9.26 -7.83 -8.01
N VAL A 204 9.64 -8.99 -7.48
CA VAL A 204 8.97 -10.25 -7.83
C VAL A 204 7.55 -10.29 -7.25
N PHE A 205 6.55 -10.22 -8.13
CA PHE A 205 5.16 -10.53 -7.77
C PHE A 205 4.88 -12.05 -7.83
N TRP A 206 5.16 -12.68 -8.98
CA TRP A 206 4.76 -14.06 -9.27
C TRP A 206 5.81 -15.11 -8.88
N THR A 207 6.06 -15.27 -7.58
CA THR A 207 6.86 -16.40 -7.07
C THR A 207 6.13 -17.74 -7.29
N THR A 208 6.84 -18.86 -7.21
CA THR A 208 6.24 -20.20 -7.26
C THR A 208 5.13 -20.36 -6.20
N ARG A 209 5.35 -19.80 -5.01
CA ARG A 209 4.38 -19.86 -3.92
C ARG A 209 3.14 -19.01 -4.20
N VAL A 210 3.32 -17.78 -4.68
CA VAL A 210 2.19 -16.90 -5.04
C VAL A 210 1.34 -17.52 -6.16
N LYS A 211 1.97 -18.14 -7.16
CA LYS A 211 1.26 -18.89 -8.21
C LYS A 211 0.40 -20.02 -7.63
N SER A 212 0.96 -20.81 -6.70
CA SER A 212 0.19 -21.87 -6.03
C SER A 212 -0.99 -21.32 -5.22
N TRP A 213 -0.84 -20.18 -4.54
CA TRP A 213 -1.98 -19.56 -3.84
C TRP A 213 -3.12 -19.18 -4.78
N CYS A 214 -2.81 -18.76 -6.00
CA CYS A 214 -3.82 -18.43 -7.00
C CYS A 214 -4.52 -19.65 -7.60
N GLU A 215 -3.93 -20.85 -7.53
CA GLU A 215 -4.59 -22.09 -7.97
C GLU A 215 -5.72 -22.49 -7.02
N ASP A 216 -5.57 -22.18 -5.72
CA ASP A 216 -6.55 -22.50 -4.68
C ASP A 216 -7.66 -21.44 -4.50
N LEU A 217 -7.61 -20.32 -5.25
CA LEU A 217 -8.60 -19.24 -5.13
C LEU A 217 -10.00 -19.66 -5.61
N VAL A 218 -10.97 -19.58 -4.69
CA VAL A 218 -12.39 -19.83 -5.00
C VAL A 218 -12.95 -18.70 -5.88
N ARG A 219 -13.71 -19.06 -6.92
CA ARG A 219 -14.30 -18.13 -7.92
C ARG A 219 -13.27 -17.25 -8.64
N ARG A 220 -12.07 -17.79 -8.87
CA ARG A 220 -11.02 -17.13 -9.66
C ARG A 220 -11.51 -16.69 -11.04
N ASP A 221 -12.36 -17.48 -11.68
CA ASP A 221 -12.98 -17.14 -12.97
C ASP A 221 -13.71 -15.79 -12.92
N ILE A 222 -14.45 -15.52 -11.84
CA ILE A 222 -15.17 -14.25 -11.67
C ILE A 222 -14.20 -13.10 -11.43
N ILE A 223 -13.19 -13.31 -10.58
CA ILE A 223 -12.17 -12.29 -10.30
C ILE A 223 -11.45 -11.91 -11.60
N ASP A 224 -11.06 -12.91 -12.40
CA ASP A 224 -10.38 -12.72 -13.68
C ASP A 224 -11.28 -11.98 -14.69
N THR A 225 -12.57 -12.33 -14.78
CA THR A 225 -13.52 -11.62 -15.65
C THR A 225 -13.69 -10.17 -15.22
N VAL A 226 -13.97 -9.90 -13.95
CA VAL A 226 -14.15 -8.54 -13.45
C VAL A 226 -12.88 -7.71 -13.63
N ALA A 227 -11.71 -8.28 -13.36
CA ALA A 227 -10.44 -7.58 -13.54
C ALA A 227 -10.19 -7.23 -15.02
N LYS A 228 -10.49 -8.13 -15.96
CA LYS A 228 -10.38 -7.88 -17.40
C LYS A 228 -11.36 -6.81 -17.86
N ASP A 229 -12.61 -6.87 -17.41
CA ASP A 229 -13.63 -5.89 -17.74
C ASP A 229 -13.24 -4.49 -17.24
N LEU A 230 -12.71 -4.39 -16.01
CA LEU A 230 -12.19 -3.13 -15.46
C LEU A 230 -11.01 -2.59 -16.26
N ALA A 231 -10.10 -3.45 -16.70
CA ALA A 231 -8.93 -3.05 -17.49
C ALA A 231 -9.30 -2.60 -18.91
N ALA A 232 -10.32 -3.24 -19.50
CA ALA A 232 -10.81 -2.92 -20.85
C ALA A 232 -11.79 -1.74 -20.87
N MET A 233 -12.32 -1.33 -19.72
CA MET A 233 -13.26 -0.21 -19.65
C MET A 233 -12.52 1.10 -19.95
N GLU A 234 -12.63 1.56 -21.18
CA GLU A 234 -12.25 2.92 -21.57
C GLU A 234 -13.36 3.87 -21.09
N TYR A 235 -13.04 4.69 -20.09
CA TYR A 235 -13.85 5.87 -19.84
C TYR A 235 -13.52 6.90 -20.91
N GLU A 236 -14.46 7.14 -21.82
CA GLU A 236 -14.49 8.38 -22.60
C GLU A 236 -14.65 9.54 -21.61
N PHE A 237 -13.53 10.13 -21.22
CA PHE A 237 -13.55 11.48 -20.66
C PHE A 237 -13.95 12.40 -21.81
N ASN A 238 -15.25 12.67 -21.94
CA ASN A 238 -15.72 13.86 -22.64
C ASN A 238 -15.22 15.08 -21.85
N LEU A 239 -13.99 15.50 -22.15
CA LEU A 239 -13.43 16.81 -21.82
C LEU A 239 -13.72 17.78 -22.98
#